data_AF-A0A1G8EW56-F1
#
_entry.id   AF-A0A1G8EW56-F1
#
_cell.length_a   1.000
_cell.length_b   1.000
_cell.length_c   1.000
_cell.angle_alpha   90.00
_cell.angle_beta   90.00
_cell.angle_gamma   90.00
#
_symmetry.space_group_name_H-M   'P 1'
#
loop_
_entity.id
_entity.type
_entity.pdbx_description
1 polymer ?
#
loop_
_entity_poly.entity_id
_entity_poly.type
_entity_poly.pdbx_seq_one_letter_code
_entity_poly.pdbx_strand_id
1 'polypeptide(L)'
;MDAGAHEPPSSLIDDALLGPVRAVNAFEETVGRLLQQIRLGIVEPGASLPPERELATRFAVSRDTVREAIRALTEAGYVHARRGRYGGTFVASQLPAPTALDGTVDVAELDDVFGVRDVLEPGAARLAAARALSAAERAALTTHARESAAASADDYRRLDSRLHLAIAELSGVPSLVTLVAENRMRVNALLDAIPQLTRNIEHSDEQHRAVVDAILAGDPAAAEEAMREHLAGSAVLLRGFLG
;
A
#
# COMPACT_ATOMS: atom_id res chain seq x y z
N MET A 1 -34.77 -16.77 33.26
CA MET A 1 -34.90 -15.54 32.45
C MET A 1 -33.49 -15.20 32.00
N ASP A 2 -33.12 -15.72 30.84
CA ASP A 2 -31.79 -15.54 30.26
C ASP A 2 -31.85 -14.30 29.37
N ALA A 3 -31.17 -13.25 29.79
CA ALA A 3 -31.08 -12.00 29.05
C ALA A 3 -30.02 -12.18 27.96
N GLY A 4 -30.42 -12.79 26.84
CA GLY A 4 -29.62 -12.84 25.64
C GLY A 4 -29.26 -11.41 25.22
N ALA A 5 -27.98 -11.07 25.34
CA ALA A 5 -27.44 -9.83 24.83
C ALA A 5 -27.67 -9.81 23.32
N HIS A 6 -28.64 -9.01 22.89
CA HIS A 6 -28.91 -8.78 21.49
C HIS A 6 -27.81 -7.88 20.96
N GLU A 7 -26.75 -8.49 20.42
CA GLU A 7 -25.76 -7.79 19.61
C GLU A 7 -26.53 -7.11 18.46
N PRO A 8 -26.45 -5.78 18.30
CA PRO A 8 -27.19 -5.10 17.25
C PRO A 8 -26.77 -5.70 15.90
N PRO A 9 -27.70 -5.90 14.95
CA PRO A 9 -27.33 -6.40 13.63
C PRO A 9 -26.27 -5.47 13.05
N SER A 10 -25.12 -6.05 12.66
CA SER A 10 -24.09 -5.35 11.91
C SER A 10 -24.73 -4.63 10.74
N SER A 11 -24.44 -3.34 10.57
CA SER A 11 -24.98 -2.61 9.43
C SER A 11 -24.32 -3.13 8.15
N LEU A 12 -25.01 -3.12 7.01
CA LEU A 12 -24.40 -3.46 5.71
C LEU A 12 -23.16 -2.61 5.41
N ILE A 13 -23.09 -1.41 6.00
CA ILE A 13 -21.94 -0.50 5.95
C ILE A 13 -20.76 -1.06 6.75
N ASP A 14 -21.01 -1.55 7.96
CA ASP A 14 -19.98 -2.18 8.80
C ASP A 14 -19.43 -3.45 8.15
N ASP A 15 -20.28 -4.29 7.58
CA ASP A 15 -19.85 -5.52 6.90
C ASP A 15 -18.99 -5.22 5.66
N ALA A 16 -19.35 -4.18 4.90
CA ALA A 16 -18.59 -3.76 3.71
C ALA A 16 -17.23 -3.13 4.08
N LEU A 17 -17.19 -2.30 5.12
CA LEU A 17 -15.99 -1.54 5.49
C LEU A 17 -15.07 -2.26 6.47
N LEU A 18 -15.59 -3.23 7.24
CA LEU A 18 -14.84 -3.99 8.24
C LEU A 18 -14.68 -5.48 7.86
N GLY A 19 -15.01 -5.90 6.65
CA GLY A 19 -14.87 -7.30 6.24
C GLY A 19 -13.41 -7.80 6.17
N PRO A 20 -13.17 -9.04 5.72
CA PRO A 20 -11.83 -9.59 5.55
C PRO A 20 -10.97 -8.80 4.56
N VAL A 21 -9.68 -8.63 4.86
CA VAL A 21 -8.69 -8.01 3.95
C VAL A 21 -7.89 -9.06 3.18
N ARG A 22 -7.18 -8.64 2.12
CA ARG A 22 -6.22 -9.50 1.41
C ARG A 22 -4.98 -9.71 2.26
N ALA A 23 -4.65 -10.98 2.55
CA ALA A 23 -3.54 -11.31 3.45
C ALA A 23 -2.17 -10.80 2.98
N VAL A 24 -1.92 -10.75 1.67
CA VAL A 24 -0.65 -10.31 1.09
C VAL A 24 -0.34 -8.83 1.36
N ASN A 25 -1.37 -7.99 1.44
CA ASN A 25 -1.28 -6.55 1.69
C ASN A 25 -2.10 -6.18 2.94
N ALA A 26 -2.05 -7.04 3.97
CA ALA A 26 -2.93 -6.91 5.13
C ALA A 26 -2.74 -5.58 5.87
N PHE A 27 -1.52 -5.05 5.91
CA PHE A 27 -1.23 -3.76 6.52
C PHE A 27 -1.87 -2.61 5.73
N GLU A 28 -1.61 -2.53 4.42
CA GLU A 28 -2.10 -1.49 3.52
C GLU A 28 -3.63 -1.48 3.46
N GLU A 29 -4.24 -2.67 3.37
CA GLU A 29 -5.69 -2.86 3.40
C GLU A 29 -6.31 -2.43 4.74
N THR A 30 -5.65 -2.74 5.86
CA THR A 30 -6.12 -2.30 7.18
C THR A 30 -6.06 -0.77 7.28
N VAL A 31 -4.97 -0.14 6.84
CA VAL A 31 -4.84 1.32 6.80
C VAL A 31 -5.90 1.93 5.88
N GLY A 32 -6.06 1.41 4.67
CA GLY A 32 -7.01 1.89 3.68
C GLY A 32 -8.46 1.84 4.17
N ARG A 33 -8.86 0.75 4.81
CA ARG A 33 -10.23 0.60 5.36
C ARG A 33 -10.49 1.53 6.54
N LEU A 34 -9.52 1.67 7.43
CA LEU A 34 -9.63 2.62 8.55
C LEU A 34 -9.76 4.07 8.04
N LEU A 35 -8.96 4.45 7.04
CA LEU A 35 -9.10 5.77 6.41
C LEU A 35 -10.44 5.95 5.72
N GLN A 36 -10.92 4.92 5.02
CA GLN A 36 -12.24 4.96 4.37
C GLN A 36 -13.36 5.20 5.38
N GLN A 37 -13.34 4.54 6.54
CA GLN A 37 -14.33 4.78 7.61
C GLN A 37 -14.29 6.21 8.13
N ILE A 38 -13.08 6.76 8.30
CA ILE A 38 -12.88 8.13 8.79
C ILE A 38 -13.38 9.14 7.76
N ARG A 39 -13.01 8.99 6.49
CA ARG A 39 -13.37 9.93 5.41
C ARG A 39 -14.86 9.88 5.05
N LEU A 40 -15.49 8.71 5.14
CA LEU A 40 -16.93 8.54 4.93
C LEU A 40 -17.77 9.01 6.14
N GLY A 41 -17.14 9.43 7.25
CA GLY A 41 -17.85 9.87 8.46
C GLY A 41 -18.51 8.73 9.24
N ILE A 42 -18.21 7.47 8.92
CA ILE A 42 -18.72 6.31 9.68
C ILE A 42 -18.19 6.34 11.11
N VAL A 43 -16.93 6.76 11.27
CA VAL A 43 -16.40 7.17 12.57
C VAL A 43 -16.08 8.67 12.52
N GLU A 44 -16.95 9.46 13.12
CA GLU A 44 -16.86 10.91 13.14
C GLU A 44 -15.58 11.44 13.83
N PRO A 45 -15.06 12.61 13.42
CA PRO A 45 -13.99 13.30 14.14
C PRO A 45 -14.26 13.40 15.66
N GLY A 46 -13.30 12.94 16.46
CA GLY A 46 -13.41 12.88 17.92
C GLY A 46 -14.12 11.65 18.48
N ALA A 47 -14.75 10.81 17.66
CA ALA A 47 -15.31 9.52 18.06
C ALA A 47 -14.22 8.44 18.19
N SER A 48 -14.52 7.39 18.96
CA SER A 48 -13.60 6.25 19.14
C SER A 48 -13.73 5.24 18.02
N LEU A 49 -12.60 4.77 17.49
CA LEU A 49 -12.57 3.57 16.66
C LEU A 49 -13.00 2.33 17.48
N PRO A 50 -13.50 1.27 16.82
CA PRO A 50 -13.71 -0.02 17.47
C PRO A 50 -12.40 -0.53 18.13
N PRO A 51 -12.48 -1.31 19.23
CA PRO A 51 -11.29 -1.84 19.88
C PRO A 51 -10.42 -2.70 18.95
N GLU A 52 -9.09 -2.70 19.15
CA GLU A 52 -8.13 -3.45 18.32
C GLU A 52 -8.52 -4.93 18.10
N ARG A 53 -9.02 -5.58 19.15
CA ARG A 53 -9.45 -7.00 19.09
C ARG A 53 -10.62 -7.21 18.13
N GLU A 54 -11.55 -6.26 18.13
CA GLU A 54 -12.72 -6.31 17.28
C GLU A 54 -12.34 -6.03 15.83
N LEU A 55 -11.55 -4.98 15.58
CA LEU A 55 -10.99 -4.68 14.26
C LEU A 55 -10.23 -5.89 13.69
N ALA A 56 -9.37 -6.53 14.49
CA ALA A 56 -8.61 -7.71 14.05
C ALA A 56 -9.54 -8.87 13.66
N THR A 57 -10.61 -9.08 14.42
CA THR A 57 -11.60 -10.12 14.13
C THR A 57 -12.35 -9.83 12.83
N ARG A 58 -12.85 -8.59 12.67
CA ARG A 58 -13.64 -8.19 11.52
C ARG A 58 -12.79 -8.19 10.23
N PHE A 59 -11.60 -7.58 10.29
CA PHE A 59 -10.64 -7.56 9.19
C PHE A 59 -9.98 -8.90 8.87
N ALA A 60 -10.16 -9.91 9.73
CA ALA A 60 -9.50 -11.22 9.64
C ALA A 60 -7.96 -11.12 9.57
N VAL A 61 -7.38 -10.25 10.40
CA VAL A 61 -5.93 -10.04 10.51
C VAL A 61 -5.42 -10.28 11.93
N SER A 62 -4.10 -10.30 12.09
CA SER A 62 -3.49 -10.33 13.42
C SER A 62 -3.76 -9.03 14.18
N ARG A 63 -3.81 -9.12 15.51
CA ARG A 63 -3.90 -7.93 16.37
C ARG A 63 -2.71 -6.99 16.22
N ASP A 64 -1.54 -7.53 15.87
CA ASP A 64 -0.33 -6.73 15.69
C ASP A 64 -0.43 -5.91 14.40
N THR A 65 -0.98 -6.46 13.31
CA THR A 65 -1.27 -5.72 12.07
C THR A 65 -2.20 -4.53 12.33
N VAL A 66 -3.26 -4.71 13.12
CA VAL A 66 -4.15 -3.60 13.51
C VAL A 66 -3.41 -2.54 14.32
N ARG A 67 -2.57 -2.96 15.28
CA ARG A 67 -1.79 -2.04 16.10
C ARG A 67 -0.81 -1.24 15.26
N GLU A 68 -0.14 -1.87 14.31
CA GLU A 68 0.76 -1.20 13.37
C GLU A 68 0.01 -0.19 12.49
N ALA A 69 -1.16 -0.56 11.95
CA ALA A 69 -1.99 0.34 11.16
C ALA A 69 -2.46 1.56 11.97
N ILE A 70 -2.95 1.34 13.20
CA ILE A 70 -3.35 2.43 14.11
C ILE A 70 -2.15 3.32 14.46
N ARG A 71 -0.97 2.74 14.69
CA ARG A 71 0.25 3.49 14.96
C ARG A 71 0.63 4.36 13.76
N ALA A 72 0.61 3.81 12.55
CA ALA A 72 0.89 4.54 11.32
C ALA A 72 -0.11 5.71 11.13
N LEU A 73 -1.40 5.48 11.38
CA LEU A 73 -2.42 6.53 11.33
C LEU A 73 -2.28 7.57 12.45
N THR A 74 -1.73 7.18 13.60
CA THR A 74 -1.41 8.11 14.69
C THR A 74 -0.25 9.02 14.30
N GLU A 75 0.81 8.45 13.75
CA GLU A 75 1.98 9.19 13.25
C GLU A 75 1.60 10.11 12.08
N ALA A 76 0.65 9.68 11.23
CA ALA A 76 0.07 10.48 10.16
C ALA A 76 -0.96 11.53 10.63
N GLY A 77 -1.35 11.55 11.91
CA GLY A 77 -2.25 12.55 12.49
C GLY A 77 -3.76 12.31 12.29
N TYR A 78 -4.17 11.14 11.80
CA TYR A 78 -5.59 10.82 11.57
C TYR A 78 -6.29 10.34 12.85
N VAL A 79 -5.54 9.79 13.79
CA VAL A 79 -6.07 9.30 15.07
C VAL A 79 -5.12 9.65 16.22
N HIS A 80 -5.62 9.61 17.45
CA HIS A 80 -4.81 9.75 18.66
C HIS A 80 -5.28 8.77 19.75
N ALA A 81 -4.32 8.29 20.55
CA ALA A 81 -4.61 7.44 21.69
C ALA A 81 -4.96 8.29 22.94
N ARG A 82 -6.02 7.90 23.65
CA ARG A 82 -6.33 8.40 25.01
C ARG A 82 -6.12 7.29 26.03
N ARG A 83 -5.49 7.61 27.17
CA ARG A 83 -5.26 6.67 28.28
C ARG A 83 -6.41 6.71 29.29
N GLY A 84 -6.56 5.63 30.06
CA GLY A 84 -7.49 5.56 31.21
C GLY A 84 -8.70 4.66 30.96
N ARG A 85 -9.64 4.67 31.92
CA ARG A 85 -10.84 3.79 31.92
C ARG A 85 -11.75 3.97 30.70
N TYR A 86 -11.76 5.18 30.12
CA TYR A 86 -12.45 5.53 28.87
C TYR A 86 -11.46 5.83 27.74
N GLY A 87 -10.26 5.25 27.84
CA GLY A 87 -9.22 5.35 26.82
C GLY A 87 -9.54 4.51 25.59
N GLY A 88 -8.73 4.68 24.56
CA GLY A 88 -8.94 4.06 23.25
C GLY A 88 -8.27 4.87 22.14
N THR A 89 -8.50 4.46 20.90
CA THR A 89 -8.07 5.18 19.71
C THR A 89 -9.23 6.04 19.22
N PHE A 90 -8.99 7.33 19.03
CA PHE A 90 -10.00 8.30 18.63
C PHE A 90 -9.59 8.97 17.34
N VAL A 91 -10.55 9.25 16.47
CA VAL A 91 -10.34 10.03 15.25
C VAL A 91 -9.96 11.46 15.65
N ALA A 92 -8.97 12.03 14.96
CA ALA A 92 -8.54 13.40 15.20
C ALA A 92 -9.70 14.37 14.94
N SER A 93 -9.85 15.40 15.78
CA SER A 93 -10.90 16.42 15.61
C SER A 93 -10.72 17.25 14.34
N GLN A 94 -9.48 17.35 13.85
CA GLN A 94 -9.14 17.95 12.58
C GLN A 94 -8.30 16.94 11.82
N LEU A 95 -8.81 16.48 10.68
CA LEU A 95 -8.10 15.54 9.83
C LEU A 95 -7.00 16.27 9.04
N PRO A 96 -5.83 15.63 8.82
CA PRO A 96 -4.84 16.14 7.90
C PRO A 96 -5.43 16.34 6.51
N ALA A 97 -5.13 17.46 5.87
CA ALA A 97 -5.36 17.60 4.44
C ALA A 97 -4.21 16.91 3.68
N PRO A 98 -4.48 16.24 2.54
CA PRO A 98 -3.41 15.82 1.64
C PRO A 98 -2.47 16.98 1.34
N THR A 99 -1.17 16.74 1.33
CA THR A 99 -0.18 17.75 0.95
C THR A 99 -0.39 18.10 -0.52
N ALA A 100 -0.50 19.40 -0.80
CA ALA A 100 -1.05 19.97 -2.02
C ALA A 100 -0.57 19.29 -3.31
N LEU A 101 -1.45 18.49 -3.90
CA LEU A 101 -1.70 18.61 -5.33
C LEU A 101 -2.58 19.85 -5.46
N ASP A 102 -2.34 20.72 -6.46
CA ASP A 102 -3.05 22.01 -6.63
C ASP A 102 -4.58 21.88 -6.90
N GLY A 103 -5.18 20.72 -6.58
CA GLY A 103 -6.59 20.41 -6.62
C GLY A 103 -6.90 19.09 -5.90
N THR A 104 -8.18 18.73 -5.83
CA THR A 104 -8.63 17.37 -5.48
C THR A 104 -8.06 16.40 -6.51
N VAL A 105 -7.37 15.35 -6.07
CA VAL A 105 -6.94 14.26 -6.95
C VAL A 105 -8.17 13.71 -7.67
N ASP A 106 -8.15 13.72 -9.00
CA ASP A 106 -9.23 13.13 -9.77
C ASP A 106 -9.19 11.61 -9.60
N VAL A 107 -10.28 11.01 -9.12
CA VAL A 107 -10.39 9.56 -8.97
C VAL A 107 -10.18 8.87 -10.32
N ALA A 108 -10.60 9.48 -11.42
CA ALA A 108 -10.36 8.96 -12.77
C ALA A 108 -8.86 8.97 -13.12
N GLU A 109 -8.10 9.96 -12.64
CA GLU A 109 -6.65 9.99 -12.80
C GLU A 109 -5.96 8.91 -11.97
N LEU A 110 -6.40 8.65 -10.73
CA LEU A 110 -5.91 7.52 -9.92
C LEU A 110 -6.12 6.19 -10.63
N ASP A 111 -7.34 5.95 -11.11
CA ASP A 111 -7.69 4.71 -11.80
C ASP A 111 -6.88 4.51 -13.09
N ASP A 112 -6.64 5.57 -13.85
CA ASP A 112 -5.79 5.53 -15.05
C ASP A 112 -4.33 5.21 -14.70
N VAL A 113 -3.74 5.90 -13.72
CA VAL A 113 -2.35 5.66 -13.28
C VAL A 113 -2.14 4.22 -12.82
N PHE A 114 -3.09 3.67 -12.03
CA PHE A 114 -3.02 2.28 -11.59
C PHE A 114 -3.28 1.30 -12.72
N GLY A 115 -4.26 1.57 -13.58
CA GLY A 115 -4.56 0.72 -14.74
C GLY A 115 -3.38 0.60 -15.69
N VAL A 116 -2.67 1.70 -15.96
CA VAL A 116 -1.43 1.67 -16.75
C VAL A 116 -0.37 0.83 -16.03
N ARG A 117 -0.15 1.05 -14.73
CA ARG A 117 0.86 0.31 -13.96
C ARG A 117 0.63 -1.20 -13.95
N ASP A 118 -0.61 -1.62 -13.73
CA ASP A 118 -1.04 -3.02 -13.62
C ASP A 118 -0.93 -3.79 -14.94
N VAL A 119 -0.89 -3.07 -16.07
CA VAL A 119 -0.63 -3.65 -17.39
C VAL A 119 0.87 -3.72 -17.68
N LEU A 120 1.62 -2.65 -17.39
CA LEU A 120 2.99 -2.50 -17.83
C LEU A 120 4.00 -3.26 -16.95
N GLU A 121 3.96 -3.06 -15.64
CA GLU A 121 5.02 -3.54 -14.74
C GLU A 121 4.99 -5.06 -14.50
N PRO A 122 3.82 -5.73 -14.34
CA PRO A 122 3.77 -7.19 -14.27
C PRO A 122 4.24 -7.86 -15.56
N GLY A 123 3.88 -7.28 -16.71
CA GLY A 123 4.35 -7.71 -18.02
C GLY A 123 5.88 -7.56 -18.16
N ALA A 124 6.44 -6.45 -17.67
CA ALA A 124 7.88 -6.24 -17.63
C ALA A 124 8.60 -7.32 -16.80
N ALA A 125 8.12 -7.58 -15.58
CA ALA A 125 8.69 -8.58 -14.67
C ALA A 125 8.66 -9.99 -15.28
N ARG A 126 7.52 -10.37 -15.87
CA ARG A 126 7.35 -11.64 -16.60
C ARG A 126 8.37 -11.78 -17.74
N LEU A 127 8.50 -10.75 -18.57
CA LEU A 127 9.41 -10.76 -19.73
C LEU A 127 10.88 -10.77 -19.29
N ALA A 128 11.23 -10.05 -18.22
CA ALA A 128 12.56 -10.07 -17.64
C ALA A 128 12.94 -11.47 -17.15
N ALA A 129 12.03 -12.14 -16.43
CA ALA A 129 12.22 -13.50 -15.93
C ALA A 129 12.32 -14.56 -17.07
N ALA A 130 11.64 -14.34 -18.19
CA ALA A 130 11.68 -15.24 -19.34
C ALA A 130 12.99 -15.18 -20.15
N ARG A 131 13.87 -14.21 -19.87
CA ARG A 131 15.12 -13.99 -20.61
C ARG A 131 16.31 -14.61 -19.91
N ALA A 132 17.28 -15.04 -20.70
CA ALA A 132 18.59 -15.44 -20.19
C ALA A 132 19.41 -14.19 -19.81
N LEU A 133 19.36 -13.81 -18.53
CA LEU A 133 20.11 -12.66 -18.01
C LEU A 133 21.59 -13.00 -17.76
N SER A 134 22.47 -12.11 -18.20
CA SER A 134 23.91 -12.14 -17.91
C SER A 134 24.19 -11.93 -16.43
N ALA A 135 25.41 -12.28 -15.99
CA ALA A 135 25.83 -12.06 -14.62
C ALA A 135 25.81 -10.57 -14.22
N ALA A 136 26.12 -9.67 -15.16
CA ALA A 136 26.10 -8.22 -14.93
C ALA A 136 24.67 -7.71 -14.72
N GLU A 137 23.72 -8.13 -15.56
CA GLU A 137 22.30 -7.77 -15.42
C GLU A 137 21.72 -8.26 -14.08
N ARG A 138 22.02 -9.50 -13.69
CA ARG A 138 21.60 -10.08 -12.41
C ARG A 138 22.17 -9.30 -11.21
N ALA A 139 23.45 -8.93 -11.28
CA ALA A 139 24.11 -8.15 -10.24
C ALA A 139 23.56 -6.73 -10.13
N ALA A 140 23.27 -6.08 -11.27
CA ALA A 140 22.66 -4.75 -11.31
C ALA A 140 21.26 -4.76 -10.68
N LEU A 141 20.40 -5.72 -11.06
CA LEU A 141 19.05 -5.85 -10.48
C LEU A 141 19.09 -6.04 -8.95
N THR A 142 19.98 -6.92 -8.48
CA THR A 142 20.17 -7.16 -7.05
C THR A 142 20.67 -5.90 -6.33
N THR A 143 21.52 -5.11 -6.98
CA THR A 143 22.04 -3.86 -6.43
C THR A 143 20.92 -2.83 -6.28
N HIS A 144 20.09 -2.63 -7.30
CA HIS A 144 18.99 -1.67 -7.23
C HIS A 144 17.97 -2.02 -6.13
N ALA A 145 17.66 -3.31 -5.93
CA ALA A 145 16.78 -3.73 -4.84
C ALA A 145 17.38 -3.42 -3.46
N ARG A 146 18.69 -3.66 -3.29
CA ARG A 146 19.39 -3.34 -2.04
C ARG A 146 19.50 -1.83 -1.80
N GLU A 147 19.74 -1.05 -2.84
CA GLU A 147 19.78 0.41 -2.75
C GLU A 147 18.41 0.98 -2.34
N SER A 148 17.32 0.47 -2.93
CA SER A 148 15.95 0.86 -2.55
C SER A 148 15.67 0.54 -1.08
N ALA A 149 15.97 -0.69 -0.65
CA ALA A 149 15.73 -1.14 0.73
C ALA A 149 16.60 -0.45 1.79
N ALA A 150 17.76 0.10 1.39
CA ALA A 150 18.66 0.84 2.26
C ALA A 150 18.49 2.37 2.15
N ALA A 151 17.50 2.83 1.38
CA ALA A 151 17.32 4.25 1.11
C ALA A 151 16.89 5.03 2.36
N SER A 152 17.30 6.30 2.44
CA SER A 152 16.64 7.26 3.32
C SER A 152 15.22 7.56 2.81
N ALA A 153 14.38 8.15 3.66
CA ALA A 153 13.03 8.57 3.26
C ALA A 153 13.06 9.46 2.00
N ASP A 154 13.96 10.45 1.98
CA ASP A 154 14.12 11.41 0.88
C ASP A 154 14.59 10.77 -0.44
N ASP A 155 15.39 9.70 -0.36
CA ASP A 155 15.91 9.01 -1.54
C ASP A 155 15.04 7.83 -2.00
N TYR A 156 14.12 7.36 -1.15
CA TYR A 156 13.35 6.13 -1.38
C TYR A 156 12.65 6.13 -2.73
N ARG A 157 11.88 7.18 -3.06
CA ARG A 157 11.13 7.28 -4.33
C ARG A 157 12.03 7.18 -5.55
N ARG A 158 13.21 7.80 -5.48
CA ARG A 158 14.20 7.80 -6.56
C ARG A 158 14.80 6.41 -6.75
N LEU A 159 15.15 5.73 -5.66
CA LEU A 159 15.76 4.40 -5.70
C LEU A 159 14.75 3.30 -6.04
N ASP A 160 13.53 3.36 -5.52
CA ASP A 160 12.39 2.52 -5.93
C ASP A 160 12.13 2.67 -7.43
N SER A 161 12.04 3.91 -7.95
CA SER A 161 11.83 4.13 -9.39
C SER A 161 12.94 3.52 -10.25
N ARG A 162 14.21 3.56 -9.80
CA ARG A 162 15.32 2.92 -10.51
C ARG A 162 15.18 1.41 -10.58
N LEU A 163 14.69 0.77 -9.51
CA LEU A 163 14.42 -0.66 -9.53
C LEU A 163 13.37 -1.03 -10.58
N HIS A 164 12.23 -0.32 -10.62
CA HIS A 164 11.17 -0.57 -11.61
C HIS A 164 11.65 -0.35 -13.05
N LEU A 165 12.46 0.69 -13.27
CA LEU A 165 13.06 0.95 -14.59
C LEU A 165 14.06 -0.12 -15.00
N ALA A 166 14.87 -0.63 -14.06
CA ALA A 166 15.77 -1.75 -14.32
C ALA A 166 15.01 -3.03 -14.72
N ILE A 167 13.89 -3.33 -14.05
CA ILE A 167 13.02 -4.45 -14.42
C ILE A 167 12.45 -4.24 -15.84
N ALA A 168 11.99 -3.02 -16.15
CA ALA A 168 11.51 -2.67 -17.48
C ALA A 168 12.59 -2.81 -18.56
N GLU A 169 13.83 -2.42 -18.28
CA GLU A 169 14.96 -2.60 -19.21
C GLU A 169 15.24 -4.09 -19.46
N LEU A 170 15.24 -4.89 -18.40
CA LEU A 170 15.48 -6.34 -18.49
C LEU A 170 14.38 -7.09 -19.25
N SER A 171 13.19 -6.51 -19.41
CA SER A 171 12.13 -7.07 -20.27
C SER A 171 12.56 -7.20 -21.74
N GLY A 172 13.56 -6.42 -22.18
CA GLY A 172 14.01 -6.39 -23.57
C GLY A 172 13.06 -5.66 -24.52
N VAL A 173 12.12 -4.85 -23.99
CA VAL A 173 11.18 -4.03 -24.77
C VAL A 173 11.52 -2.55 -24.55
N PRO A 174 12.32 -1.90 -25.42
CA PRO A 174 12.82 -0.55 -25.16
C PRO A 174 11.73 0.50 -24.95
N SER A 175 10.62 0.42 -25.67
CA SER A 175 9.49 1.34 -25.51
C SER A 175 8.79 1.22 -24.16
N LEU A 176 8.88 0.06 -23.50
CA LEU A 176 8.28 -0.16 -22.18
C LEU A 176 8.98 0.67 -21.10
N VAL A 177 10.28 0.92 -21.23
CA VAL A 177 11.05 1.72 -20.27
C VAL A 177 10.51 3.15 -20.21
N THR A 178 10.21 3.76 -21.36
CA THR A 178 9.63 5.11 -21.43
C THR A 178 8.23 5.16 -20.81
N LEU A 179 7.37 4.19 -21.14
CA LEU A 179 6.01 4.14 -20.60
C LEU A 179 6.02 3.93 -19.07
N VAL A 180 6.90 3.07 -18.56
CA VAL A 180 7.10 2.89 -17.12
C VAL A 180 7.63 4.16 -16.49
N ALA A 181 8.62 4.84 -17.09
CA ALA A 181 9.16 6.10 -16.57
C ALA A 181 8.09 7.20 -16.44
N GLU A 182 7.28 7.38 -17.48
CA GLU A 182 6.18 8.35 -17.49
C GLU A 182 5.15 8.03 -16.40
N ASN A 183 4.74 6.76 -16.28
CA ASN A 183 3.79 6.37 -15.25
C ASN A 183 4.38 6.50 -13.83
N ARG A 184 5.66 6.17 -13.64
CA ARG A 184 6.37 6.31 -12.36
C ARG A 184 6.42 7.76 -11.88
N MET A 185 6.55 8.74 -12.78
CA MET A 185 6.45 10.16 -12.41
C MET A 185 5.06 10.52 -11.86
N ARG A 186 3.99 10.02 -12.48
CA ARG A 186 2.60 10.23 -12.02
C ARG A 186 2.36 9.55 -10.68
N VAL A 187 2.79 8.30 -10.54
CA VAL A 187 2.72 7.53 -9.28
C VAL A 187 3.47 8.24 -8.15
N ASN A 188 4.68 8.74 -8.41
CA ASN A 188 5.46 9.45 -7.40
C ASN A 188 4.77 10.75 -6.95
N ALA A 189 4.20 11.53 -7.87
CA ALA A 189 3.45 12.74 -7.52
C ALA A 189 2.28 12.45 -6.57
N LEU A 190 1.55 11.34 -6.80
CA LEU A 190 0.49 10.89 -5.90
C LEU A 190 1.03 10.42 -4.55
N LEU A 191 2.15 9.71 -4.56
CA LEU A 191 2.81 9.21 -3.35
C LEU A 191 3.44 10.31 -2.49
N ASP A 192 3.82 11.43 -3.08
CA ASP A 192 4.34 12.61 -2.39
C ASP A 192 3.21 13.44 -1.73
N ALA A 193 1.96 13.22 -2.15
CA ALA A 193 0.77 13.84 -1.55
C ALA A 193 0.28 13.13 -0.27
N ILE A 194 0.90 12.00 0.10
CA ILE A 194 0.52 11.18 1.26
C ILE A 194 1.68 10.98 2.23
N PRO A 195 1.40 10.72 3.52
CA PRO A 195 2.45 10.38 4.48
C PRO A 195 3.22 9.12 4.07
N GLN A 196 4.54 9.20 4.17
CA GLN A 196 5.41 8.06 3.95
C GLN A 196 5.45 7.17 5.21
N LEU A 197 4.70 6.06 5.18
CA LEU A 197 4.57 5.15 6.31
C LEU A 197 5.74 4.15 6.34
N THR A 198 6.54 4.14 7.41
CA THR A 198 7.72 3.25 7.55
C THR A 198 7.37 1.79 7.34
N ARG A 199 6.29 1.29 7.95
CA ARG A 199 5.88 -0.11 7.81
C ARG A 199 5.51 -0.49 6.38
N ASN A 200 4.92 0.44 5.61
CA ASN A 200 4.62 0.20 4.19
C ASN A 200 5.91 0.12 3.35
N ILE A 201 6.91 0.93 3.66
CA ILE A 201 8.22 0.85 2.97
C ILE A 201 8.85 -0.52 3.22
N GLU A 202 8.92 -0.93 4.49
CA GLU A 202 9.48 -2.23 4.87
C GLU A 202 8.79 -3.38 4.13
N HIS A 203 7.45 -3.36 4.06
CA HIS A 203 6.67 -4.36 3.31
C HIS A 203 6.90 -4.28 1.79
N SER A 204 6.91 -3.08 1.22
CA SER A 204 7.23 -2.85 -0.20
C SER A 204 8.62 -3.40 -0.56
N ASP A 205 9.60 -3.27 0.33
CA ASP A 205 10.95 -3.79 0.10
C ASP A 205 10.99 -5.32 0.19
N GLU A 206 10.19 -5.94 1.07
CA GLU A 206 9.97 -7.39 1.09
C GLU A 206 9.35 -7.88 -0.23
N GLN A 207 8.39 -7.14 -0.78
CA GLN A 207 7.73 -7.44 -2.05
C GLN A 207 8.67 -7.26 -3.25
N HIS A 208 9.47 -6.18 -3.28
CA HIS A 208 10.52 -5.99 -4.29
C HIS A 208 11.50 -7.17 -4.30
N ARG A 209 11.90 -7.65 -3.13
CA ARG A 209 12.77 -8.81 -3.02
C ARG A 209 12.10 -10.05 -3.62
N ALA A 210 10.82 -10.28 -3.37
CA ALA A 210 10.08 -11.40 -3.97
C ALA A 210 10.04 -11.30 -5.51
N VAL A 211 9.82 -10.11 -6.06
CA VAL A 211 9.87 -9.87 -7.52
C VAL A 211 11.26 -10.18 -8.08
N VAL A 212 12.32 -9.63 -7.46
CA VAL A 212 13.69 -9.85 -7.90
C VAL A 212 14.09 -11.32 -7.80
N ASP A 213 13.75 -11.99 -6.71
CA ASP A 213 14.03 -13.42 -6.51
C ASP A 213 13.35 -14.26 -7.62
N ALA A 214 12.10 -13.96 -7.99
CA ALA A 214 11.40 -14.64 -9.08
C ALA A 214 12.02 -14.38 -10.46
N ILE A 215 12.44 -13.13 -10.75
CA ILE A 215 13.16 -12.79 -11.98
C ILE A 215 14.49 -13.55 -12.06
N LEU A 216 15.24 -13.58 -10.96
CA LEU A 216 16.53 -14.27 -10.91
C LEU A 216 16.37 -15.80 -11.00
N ALA A 217 15.29 -16.36 -10.47
CA ALA A 217 14.95 -17.77 -10.61
C ALA A 217 14.54 -18.13 -12.05
N GLY A 218 14.21 -17.15 -12.89
CA GLY A 218 13.72 -17.37 -14.24
C GLY A 218 12.31 -17.94 -14.26
N ASP A 219 11.46 -17.50 -13.31
CA ASP A 219 10.05 -17.90 -13.21
C ASP A 219 9.15 -16.73 -13.64
N PRO A 220 8.65 -16.73 -14.90
CA PRO A 220 7.82 -15.63 -15.40
C PRO A 220 6.48 -15.49 -14.68
N ALA A 221 5.88 -16.61 -14.25
CA ALA A 221 4.57 -16.57 -13.60
C ALA A 221 4.71 -16.01 -12.17
N ALA A 222 5.71 -16.45 -11.42
CA ALA A 222 5.98 -15.93 -10.09
C ALA A 222 6.39 -14.45 -10.13
N ALA A 223 7.18 -14.03 -11.13
CA ALA A 223 7.60 -12.63 -11.27
C ALA A 223 6.42 -11.71 -11.60
N GLU A 224 5.51 -12.16 -12.47
CA GLU A 224 4.27 -11.43 -12.77
C GLU A 224 3.40 -11.26 -11.53
N GLU A 225 3.14 -12.36 -10.81
CA GLU A 225 2.26 -12.33 -9.64
C GLU A 225 2.84 -11.49 -8.50
N ALA A 226 4.13 -11.68 -8.17
CA ALA A 226 4.79 -10.88 -7.14
C ALA A 226 4.75 -9.37 -7.48
N MET A 227 4.85 -9.00 -8.76
CA MET A 227 4.72 -7.61 -9.17
C MET A 227 3.27 -7.14 -9.00
N ARG A 228 2.26 -7.92 -9.41
CA ARG A 228 0.84 -7.55 -9.19
C ARG A 228 0.53 -7.33 -7.71
N GLU A 229 1.04 -8.19 -6.83
CA GLU A 229 0.87 -8.09 -5.39
C GLU A 229 1.50 -6.79 -4.84
N HIS A 230 2.73 -6.47 -5.26
CA HIS A 230 3.43 -5.22 -4.93
C HIS A 230 2.62 -3.98 -5.33
N LEU A 231 2.13 -3.95 -6.58
CA LEU A 231 1.36 -2.83 -7.10
C LEU A 231 0.06 -2.61 -6.31
N ALA A 232 -0.64 -3.70 -6.01
CA ALA A 232 -1.91 -3.67 -5.29
C ALA A 232 -1.78 -3.02 -3.91
N GLY A 233 -0.68 -3.25 -3.18
CA GLY A 233 -0.44 -2.63 -1.87
C GLY A 233 -0.41 -1.10 -1.95
N SER A 234 0.39 -0.57 -2.88
CA SER A 234 0.51 0.89 -3.08
C SER A 234 -0.81 1.53 -3.54
N ALA A 235 -1.58 0.85 -4.40
CA ALA A 235 -2.86 1.34 -4.89
C ALA A 235 -3.90 1.46 -3.77
N VAL A 236 -3.95 0.48 -2.85
CA VAL A 236 -4.85 0.51 -1.70
C VAL A 236 -4.55 1.69 -0.78
N LEU A 237 -3.27 1.95 -0.48
CA LEU A 237 -2.88 3.11 0.33
C LEU A 237 -3.26 4.44 -0.32
N LEU A 238 -2.91 4.62 -1.60
CA LEU A 238 -3.22 5.85 -2.31
C LEU A 238 -4.72 6.11 -2.37
N ARG A 239 -5.54 5.07 -2.60
CA ARG A 239 -7.00 5.18 -2.51
C ARG A 239 -7.47 5.56 -1.11
N GLY A 240 -6.88 4.98 -0.07
CA GLY A 240 -7.23 5.30 1.32
C GLY A 240 -6.97 6.75 1.69
N PHE A 241 -5.83 7.31 1.25
CA PHE A 241 -5.45 8.69 1.58
C PHE A 241 -6.06 9.75 0.65
N LEU A 242 -6.19 9.45 -0.65
CA LEU A 242 -6.55 10.44 -1.68
C LEU A 242 -8.00 10.30 -2.18
N GLY A 243 -8.60 9.11 -2.09
CA GLY A 243 -9.97 8.81 -2.52
C GLY A 243 -11.00 9.13 -1.45
#